data_AF-A0A961GWE4-F1
#
_entry.id   AF-A0A961GWE4-F1
#
_cell.length_a   1.000
_cell.length_b   1.000
_cell.length_c   1.000
_cell.angle_alpha   90.00
_cell.angle_beta   90.00
_cell.angle_gamma   90.00
#
_symmetry.space_group_name_H-M   'P 1'
#
loop_
_entity.id
_entity.type
_entity.pdbx_description
1 polymer ?
#
loop_
_entity_poly.entity_id
_entity_poly.type
_entity_poly.pdbx_seq_one_letter_code
_entity_poly.pdbx_strand_id
1 'polypeptide(L)'
;MAGLQSTWSPQAASTTVPTNARERFRIALPVLATLVVLGAACTPAPAEPAPPGPPVLSGFRLVAQRDSAPVVGVLRWGVSDPNHDTLTCSVDTDGDGNTDREITPCNSASSVLVQIDQPGAHTATLEVSDGDFPPVSATLTEVIDPAPAEGFEITLRLDPAMDPVFAQAFQDAADRWAEVITAGVPDVAAQVPAGLVGWNPAFDGVVDDVLIDARDTAIDGPGQVLGQAGALLVRSGPWLPYYGIMQFDTADLEVLAGQGRLHDVILHEMGHVLGLGPSWLLTGRVVDPLTDPRYNGPAGVAAYQELGGSGNVPLENDGELGTVLSHWRESVFGDELMTGYLGFSPTALSRLTVAALADQGYGVDLGAADPYVLPGAALRSTGEPAPSLPLHTELLAPVPDV
;
A
#
# COMPACT_ATOMS: atom_id res chain seq x y z
N MET A 1 8.09 -56.44 12.22
CA MET A 1 7.26 -56.88 13.36
C MET A 1 6.46 -55.68 13.83
N ALA A 2 5.13 -55.82 13.82
CA ALA A 2 4.06 -54.97 14.40
C ALA A 2 4.20 -53.44 14.24
N GLY A 3 3.35 -52.69 13.52
CA GLY A 3 1.94 -52.91 13.19
C GLY A 3 1.06 -52.48 14.37
N LEU A 4 0.44 -51.30 14.28
CA LEU A 4 -0.92 -50.99 14.78
C LEU A 4 -1.33 -49.57 14.37
N GLN A 5 -2.35 -49.51 13.52
CA GLN A 5 -3.13 -48.31 13.16
C GLN A 5 -4.09 -47.98 14.31
N SER A 6 -4.39 -46.70 14.54
CA SER A 6 -5.66 -46.32 15.16
C SER A 6 -6.23 -45.04 14.53
N THR A 7 -7.41 -45.23 13.97
CA THR A 7 -8.32 -44.28 13.32
C THR A 7 -8.81 -43.18 14.26
N TRP A 8 -8.82 -41.94 13.78
CA TRP A 8 -9.59 -40.84 14.39
C TRP A 8 -10.69 -40.42 13.42
N SER A 9 -11.95 -40.54 13.86
CA SER A 9 -13.13 -39.94 13.22
C SER A 9 -13.67 -38.85 14.15
N PRO A 10 -14.09 -37.68 13.63
CA PRO A 10 -14.59 -36.58 14.45
C PRO A 10 -16.08 -36.78 14.79
N GLN A 11 -16.45 -36.59 16.05
CA GLN A 11 -17.84 -36.48 16.48
C GLN A 11 -18.15 -35.04 16.86
N ALA A 12 -19.19 -34.50 16.22
CA ALA A 12 -19.75 -33.17 16.43
C ALA A 12 -20.39 -33.04 17.82
N ALA A 13 -20.11 -31.92 18.50
CA ALA A 13 -20.81 -31.52 19.72
C ALA A 13 -21.77 -30.36 19.40
N SER A 14 -23.07 -30.66 19.45
CA SER A 14 -24.17 -29.71 19.51
C SER A 14 -24.52 -29.48 20.98
N THR A 15 -24.46 -28.24 21.46
CA THR A 15 -24.89 -27.88 22.82
C THR A 15 -26.23 -27.16 22.78
N THR A 16 -27.28 -27.88 23.16
CA THR A 16 -28.59 -27.34 23.54
C THR A 16 -28.65 -27.08 25.04
N VAL A 17 -29.20 -25.93 25.40
CA VAL A 17 -29.49 -25.49 26.78
C VAL A 17 -30.74 -26.21 27.32
N PRO A 18 -30.76 -26.61 28.61
CA PRO A 18 -32.01 -26.80 29.31
C PRO A 18 -32.16 -25.94 30.58
N THR A 19 -33.38 -25.45 30.71
CA THR A 19 -34.04 -24.78 31.84
C THR A 19 -34.47 -25.79 32.92
N ASN A 20 -34.45 -25.40 34.21
CA ASN A 20 -35.65 -25.27 35.05
C ASN A 20 -35.41 -25.17 36.58
N ALA A 21 -36.22 -24.30 37.19
CA ALA A 21 -37.00 -24.45 38.44
C ALA A 21 -36.25 -24.63 39.79
N ARG A 22 -36.32 -23.60 40.67
CA ARG A 22 -37.30 -23.37 41.77
C ARG A 22 -36.92 -24.06 43.08
N GLU A 23 -36.51 -23.26 44.06
CA GLU A 23 -36.84 -23.50 45.48
C GLU A 23 -37.16 -22.19 46.19
N ARG A 24 -38.21 -22.24 47.03
CA ARG A 24 -38.81 -21.10 47.74
C ARG A 24 -38.25 -21.04 49.16
N PHE A 25 -37.71 -19.90 49.57
CA PHE A 25 -37.56 -19.55 50.97
C PHE A 25 -38.28 -18.23 51.26
N ARG A 26 -39.25 -18.28 52.20
CA ARG A 26 -39.95 -17.12 52.74
C ARG A 26 -39.15 -16.57 53.91
N ILE A 27 -38.70 -15.32 53.83
CA ILE A 27 -38.19 -14.55 54.98
C ILE A 27 -38.92 -13.21 54.97
N ALA A 28 -39.55 -12.89 56.09
CA ALA A 28 -40.25 -11.63 56.32
C ALA A 28 -39.24 -10.49 56.49
N LEU A 29 -39.41 -9.39 55.74
CA LEU A 29 -38.65 -8.15 55.92
C LEU A 29 -39.57 -7.05 56.49
N PRO A 30 -39.10 -6.23 57.45
CA PRO A 30 -39.86 -5.12 57.98
C PRO A 30 -39.90 -3.97 56.97
N VAL A 31 -41.03 -3.27 56.91
CA VAL A 31 -41.20 -2.05 56.10
C VAL A 31 -40.44 -0.91 56.78
N LEU A 32 -39.29 -0.53 56.21
CA LEU A 32 -38.62 0.73 56.53
C LEU A 32 -39.10 1.79 55.53
N ALA A 33 -39.81 2.81 56.01
CA ALA A 33 -40.21 3.94 55.20
C ALA A 33 -38.99 4.85 54.96
N THR A 34 -38.41 4.77 53.77
CA THR A 34 -37.34 5.68 53.34
C THR A 34 -37.96 6.98 52.83
N LEU A 35 -37.70 8.08 53.53
CA LEU A 35 -37.97 9.43 53.03
C LEU A 35 -37.15 9.66 51.75
N VAL A 36 -37.83 9.87 50.61
CA VAL A 36 -37.20 10.40 49.40
C VAL A 36 -37.04 11.90 49.57
N VAL A 37 -35.83 12.35 49.90
CA VAL A 37 -35.43 13.75 49.73
C VAL A 37 -35.10 13.93 48.25
N LEU A 38 -35.96 14.64 47.53
CA LEU A 38 -35.66 15.15 46.19
C LEU A 38 -34.53 16.18 46.29
N GLY A 39 -33.29 15.70 46.22
CA GLY A 39 -32.16 16.56 45.89
C GLY A 39 -32.33 16.98 44.43
N ALA A 40 -32.64 18.24 44.18
CA ALA A 40 -32.53 18.83 42.86
C ALA A 40 -31.07 18.70 42.42
N ALA A 41 -30.75 17.66 41.66
CA ALA A 41 -29.51 17.62 40.90
C ALA A 41 -29.58 18.80 39.93
N CYS A 42 -28.83 19.86 40.21
CA CYS A 42 -28.54 20.87 39.21
C CYS A 42 -27.79 20.14 38.09
N THR A 43 -28.51 19.76 37.04
CA THR A 43 -27.89 19.53 35.74
C THR A 43 -27.11 20.80 35.43
N PRO A 44 -25.77 20.76 35.28
CA PRO A 44 -25.06 21.92 34.80
C PRO A 44 -25.76 22.39 33.53
N ALA A 45 -26.04 23.69 33.45
CA ALA A 45 -26.61 24.27 32.23
C ALA A 45 -25.74 23.80 31.05
N PRO A 46 -26.35 23.46 29.89
CA PRO A 46 -25.58 23.20 28.68
C PRO A 46 -24.56 24.32 28.54
N ALA A 47 -23.28 23.98 28.38
CA ALA A 47 -22.25 24.98 28.15
C ALA A 47 -22.74 25.86 27.00
N GLU A 48 -22.78 27.17 27.23
CA GLU A 48 -23.12 28.13 26.20
C GLU A 48 -22.20 27.85 25.00
N PRO A 49 -22.73 27.69 23.78
CA PRO A 49 -21.89 27.43 22.61
C PRO A 49 -20.82 28.52 22.56
N ALA A 50 -19.58 28.10 22.30
CA ALA A 50 -18.46 29.03 22.25
C ALA A 50 -18.82 30.21 21.31
N PRO A 51 -18.48 31.45 21.68
CA PRO A 51 -18.73 32.59 20.81
C PRO A 51 -18.05 32.35 19.46
N PRO A 52 -18.65 32.83 18.36
CA PRO A 52 -18.07 32.60 17.07
C PRO A 52 -16.65 33.13 16.96
N GLY A 53 -15.79 32.37 16.30
CA GLY A 53 -14.37 32.64 16.21
C GLY A 53 -13.74 32.02 14.97
N PRO A 54 -12.51 32.46 14.63
CA PRO A 54 -11.83 32.03 13.43
C PRO A 54 -11.48 30.53 13.45
N PRO A 55 -11.14 29.95 12.29
CA PRO A 55 -10.61 28.60 12.21
C PRO A 55 -9.35 28.45 13.05
N VAL A 56 -9.14 27.25 13.58
CA VAL A 56 -7.97 26.89 14.38
C VAL A 56 -7.11 25.91 13.61
N LEU A 57 -5.84 26.29 13.40
CA LEU A 57 -4.80 25.44 12.85
C LEU A 57 -3.94 24.88 14.00
N SER A 58 -3.98 23.56 14.19
CA SER A 58 -3.30 22.85 15.28
C SER A 58 -1.98 22.19 14.86
N GLY A 59 -1.72 22.08 13.55
CA GLY A 59 -0.44 21.64 13.03
C GLY A 59 -0.43 21.65 11.50
N PHE A 60 0.77 21.74 10.93
CA PHE A 60 1.06 21.62 9.50
C PHE A 60 2.44 21.00 9.35
N ARG A 61 2.55 19.88 8.63
CA ARG A 61 3.78 19.09 8.52
C ARG A 61 3.86 18.32 7.20
N LEU A 62 5.07 18.00 6.78
CA LEU A 62 5.33 17.02 5.72
C LEU A 62 5.47 15.63 6.34
N VAL A 63 4.86 14.63 5.73
CA VAL A 63 5.04 13.21 6.07
C VAL A 63 5.66 12.51 4.87
N ALA A 64 6.92 12.10 4.98
CA ALA A 64 7.68 11.38 3.97
C ALA A 64 8.53 10.28 4.62
N GLN A 65 8.97 9.31 3.82
CA GLN A 65 9.80 8.17 4.29
C GLN A 65 11.28 8.35 3.99
N ARG A 66 11.62 9.28 3.10
CA ARG A 66 12.98 9.70 2.78
C ARG A 66 13.11 11.22 2.87
N ASP A 67 14.31 11.67 3.16
CA ASP A 67 14.74 13.06 3.35
C ASP A 67 15.71 13.54 2.27
N SER A 68 16.16 12.65 1.40
CA SER A 68 17.01 12.94 0.23
C SER A 68 16.20 12.99 -1.06
N ALA A 69 16.52 13.91 -1.96
CA ALA A 69 15.83 14.05 -3.24
C ALA A 69 15.92 12.78 -4.12
N PRO A 70 14.91 12.49 -4.96
CA PRO A 70 13.58 13.10 -4.93
C PRO A 70 12.78 12.61 -3.72
N VAL A 71 12.00 13.50 -3.11
CA VAL A 71 11.13 13.19 -1.97
C VAL A 71 9.68 13.27 -2.43
N VAL A 72 8.97 12.14 -2.35
CA VAL A 72 7.52 12.12 -2.43
C VAL A 72 6.96 12.00 -1.02
N GLY A 73 6.08 12.94 -0.66
CA GLY A 73 5.52 13.04 0.68
C GLY A 73 4.14 13.68 0.68
N VAL A 74 3.57 13.81 1.87
CA VAL A 74 2.20 14.32 2.04
C VAL A 74 2.19 15.46 3.03
N LEU A 75 1.74 16.62 2.59
CA LEU A 75 1.41 17.74 3.46
C LEU A 75 0.12 17.41 4.21
N ARG A 76 0.20 17.41 5.55
CA ARG A 76 -0.92 17.13 6.45
C ARG A 76 -1.08 18.23 7.47
N TRP A 77 -2.32 18.47 7.87
CA TRP A 77 -2.66 19.49 8.85
C TRP A 77 -3.74 19.02 9.82
N GLY A 78 -3.86 19.74 10.93
CA GLY A 78 -4.98 19.61 11.85
C GLY A 78 -5.75 20.92 11.89
N VAL A 79 -7.01 20.89 11.49
CA VAL A 79 -7.92 22.05 11.45
C VAL A 79 -9.24 21.74 12.15
N SER A 80 -9.78 22.77 12.80
CA SER A 80 -11.11 22.75 13.42
C SER A 80 -11.72 24.14 13.38
N ASP A 81 -13.04 24.21 13.42
CA ASP A 81 -13.76 25.47 13.47
C ASP A 81 -14.67 25.52 14.71
N PRO A 82 -14.62 26.59 15.54
CA PRO A 82 -15.47 26.72 16.73
C PRO A 82 -16.97 26.73 16.43
N ASN A 83 -17.35 27.15 15.22
CA ASN A 83 -18.73 27.30 14.78
C ASN A 83 -19.21 26.18 13.87
N HIS A 84 -18.30 25.28 13.50
CA HIS A 84 -18.51 24.18 12.56
C HIS A 84 -18.83 24.66 11.13
N ASP A 85 -18.30 25.83 10.77
CA ASP A 85 -18.39 26.34 9.40
C ASP A 85 -17.55 25.51 8.42
N THR A 86 -17.91 25.59 7.14
CA THR A 86 -17.19 24.85 6.10
C THR A 86 -15.87 25.54 5.80
N LEU A 87 -14.76 24.83 6.07
CA LEU A 87 -13.43 25.36 5.82
C LEU A 87 -13.01 25.18 4.36
N THR A 88 -12.26 26.16 3.87
CA THR A 88 -11.50 26.10 2.62
C THR A 88 -10.01 26.16 2.95
N CYS A 89 -9.24 25.23 2.41
CA CYS A 89 -7.78 25.20 2.56
C CYS A 89 -7.12 25.54 1.22
N SER A 90 -6.27 26.56 1.23
CA SER A 90 -5.43 26.97 0.10
C SER A 90 -3.98 26.61 0.43
N VAL A 91 -3.39 25.72 -0.36
CA VAL A 91 -2.03 25.20 -0.16
C VAL A 91 -1.14 25.70 -1.29
N ASP A 92 -0.12 26.45 -0.90
CA ASP A 92 1.06 26.80 -1.70
C ASP A 92 2.12 25.73 -1.38
N THR A 93 2.49 24.92 -2.36
CA THR A 93 3.35 23.75 -2.17
C THR A 93 4.82 24.02 -2.43
N ASP A 94 5.15 25.11 -3.13
CA ASP A 94 6.52 25.46 -3.53
C ASP A 94 7.02 26.80 -2.97
N GLY A 95 6.15 27.57 -2.31
CA GLY A 95 6.47 28.81 -1.64
C GLY A 95 6.58 30.00 -2.58
N ASP A 96 6.02 29.92 -3.79
CA ASP A 96 6.02 31.01 -4.77
C ASP A 96 4.98 32.11 -4.46
N GLY A 97 4.11 31.87 -3.47
CA GLY A 97 3.04 32.76 -3.04
C GLY A 97 1.72 32.59 -3.78
N ASN A 98 1.62 31.62 -4.69
CA ASN A 98 0.38 31.23 -5.37
C ASN A 98 -0.20 29.96 -4.74
N THR A 99 -1.53 29.84 -4.80
CA THR A 99 -2.21 28.62 -4.36
C THR A 99 -2.14 27.55 -5.45
N ASP A 100 -1.50 26.42 -5.16
CA ASP A 100 -1.44 25.26 -6.06
C ASP A 100 -2.64 24.33 -5.92
N ARG A 101 -3.14 24.22 -4.69
CA ARG A 101 -4.25 23.33 -4.34
C ARG A 101 -5.25 24.06 -3.47
N GLU A 102 -6.51 24.00 -3.86
CA GLU A 102 -7.63 24.48 -3.07
C GLU A 102 -8.56 23.29 -2.74
N ILE A 103 -8.90 23.15 -1.45
CA ILE A 103 -9.71 22.03 -0.95
C ILE A 103 -10.89 22.57 -0.17
N THR A 104 -12.11 22.24 -0.63
CA THR A 104 -13.37 22.54 0.05
C THR A 104 -14.34 21.37 -0.15
N PRO A 105 -14.93 20.79 0.92
CA PRO A 105 -14.68 21.08 2.32
C PRO A 105 -13.32 20.58 2.81
N CYS A 106 -12.57 21.43 3.51
CA CYS A 106 -11.32 21.06 4.16
C CYS A 106 -11.56 20.55 5.59
N ASN A 107 -10.83 19.51 5.98
CA ASN A 107 -10.83 19.00 7.36
C ASN A 107 -9.48 18.36 7.70
N SER A 108 -9.34 17.83 8.92
CA SER A 108 -8.10 17.19 9.40
C SER A 108 -7.76 15.84 8.74
N ALA A 109 -8.64 15.31 7.88
CA ALA A 109 -8.36 14.15 7.05
C ALA A 109 -7.92 14.54 5.62
N SER A 110 -8.04 15.81 5.24
CA SER A 110 -7.54 16.34 3.97
C SER A 110 -6.00 16.36 3.96
N SER A 111 -5.41 16.24 2.77
CA SER A 111 -3.97 16.28 2.57
C SER A 111 -3.62 16.61 1.13
N VAL A 112 -2.36 16.98 0.87
CA VAL A 112 -1.83 17.20 -0.49
C VAL A 112 -0.59 16.34 -0.70
N LEU A 113 -0.58 15.56 -1.77
CA LEU A 113 0.61 14.84 -2.23
C LEU A 113 1.56 15.83 -2.89
N VAL A 114 2.83 15.79 -2.50
CA VAL A 114 3.89 16.66 -3.05
C VAL A 114 5.09 15.83 -3.49
N GLN A 115 5.78 16.30 -4.52
CA GLN A 115 7.05 15.76 -5.01
C GLN A 115 8.08 16.89 -5.01
N ILE A 116 9.22 16.63 -4.39
CA ILE A 116 10.32 17.58 -4.23
C ILE A 116 11.56 16.98 -4.87
N ASP A 117 11.89 17.43 -6.09
CA ASP A 117 12.94 16.81 -6.91
C ASP A 117 14.36 17.32 -6.62
N GLN A 118 14.47 18.50 -6.02
CA GLN A 118 15.75 19.18 -5.83
C GLN A 118 16.14 19.25 -4.36
N PRO A 119 17.44 19.16 -4.03
CA PRO A 119 17.89 19.39 -2.67
C PRO A 119 17.81 20.87 -2.29
N GLY A 120 17.81 21.14 -1.00
CA GLY A 120 17.76 22.50 -0.44
C GLY A 120 16.51 22.76 0.40
N ALA A 121 16.34 24.02 0.78
CA ALA A 121 15.19 24.44 1.58
C ALA A 121 13.96 24.63 0.68
N HIS A 122 12.89 23.91 1.00
CA HIS A 122 11.58 24.01 0.35
C HIS A 122 10.57 24.52 1.36
N THR A 123 9.70 25.43 0.91
CA THR A 123 8.70 26.05 1.78
C THR A 123 7.32 25.74 1.24
N ALA A 124 6.41 25.36 2.13
CA ALA A 124 4.99 25.23 1.82
C ALA A 124 4.20 26.11 2.79
N THR A 125 3.09 26.66 2.32
CA THR A 125 2.15 27.46 3.13
C THR A 125 0.75 26.91 3.01
N LEU A 126 0.08 26.77 4.15
CA LEU A 126 -1.34 26.46 4.24
C LEU A 126 -2.08 27.69 4.77
N GLU A 127 -3.11 28.13 4.06
CA GLU A 127 -4.09 29.11 4.51
C GLU A 127 -5.45 28.43 4.68
N VAL A 128 -6.14 28.71 5.78
CA VAL A 128 -7.44 28.13 6.14
C VAL A 128 -8.44 29.25 6.39
N SER A 129 -9.55 29.21 5.65
CA SER A 129 -10.62 30.21 5.69
C SER A 129 -11.97 29.56 5.96
N ASP A 130 -12.79 30.18 6.80
CA ASP A 130 -14.21 29.87 6.99
C ASP A 130 -15.13 30.82 6.20
N GLY A 131 -14.57 31.91 5.62
CA GLY A 131 -15.30 32.95 4.90
C GLY A 131 -15.89 34.06 5.77
N ASP A 132 -15.89 33.90 7.09
CA ASP A 132 -16.51 34.82 8.06
C ASP A 132 -15.47 35.60 8.86
N PHE A 133 -14.31 35.00 9.11
CA PHE A 133 -13.18 35.60 9.82
C PHE A 133 -11.92 35.70 8.94
N PRO A 134 -10.93 36.53 9.31
CA PRO A 134 -9.64 36.52 8.65
C PRO A 134 -9.03 35.10 8.67
N PRO A 135 -8.46 34.63 7.55
CA PRO A 135 -7.91 33.29 7.49
C PRO A 135 -6.71 33.13 8.41
N VAL A 136 -6.48 31.90 8.85
CA VAL A 136 -5.28 31.52 9.60
C VAL A 136 -4.31 30.80 8.67
N SER A 137 -3.00 31.03 8.87
CA SER A 137 -1.98 30.41 8.03
C SER A 137 -0.86 29.76 8.85
N ALA A 138 -0.22 28.77 8.23
CA ALA A 138 0.99 28.15 8.72
C ALA A 138 1.96 27.93 7.57
N THR A 139 3.24 28.15 7.83
CA THR A 139 4.33 27.91 6.89
C THR A 139 5.24 26.82 7.45
N LEU A 140 5.63 25.89 6.59
CA LEU A 140 6.57 24.83 6.85
C LEU A 140 7.79 25.03 5.96
N THR A 141 9.00 24.87 6.51
CA THR A 141 10.22 24.80 5.71
C THR A 141 10.93 23.48 6.01
N GLU A 142 11.13 22.68 4.98
CA GLU A 142 11.86 21.40 5.04
C GLU A 142 13.18 21.54 4.27
N VAL A 143 14.25 20.95 4.79
CA VAL A 143 15.55 20.91 4.11
C VAL A 143 15.74 19.51 3.55
N ILE A 144 15.77 19.41 2.23
CA ILE A 144 15.94 18.14 1.51
C ILE A 144 17.41 17.92 1.19
N ASP A 145 17.92 16.74 1.54
CA ASP A 145 19.30 16.35 1.28
C ASP A 145 19.53 16.04 -0.20
N PRO A 146 20.78 16.15 -0.70
CA PRO A 146 21.15 15.73 -2.04
C PRO A 146 20.74 14.29 -2.33
N ALA A 147 20.29 14.05 -3.57
CA ALA A 147 20.07 12.71 -4.08
C ALA A 147 21.38 11.89 -4.05
N PRO A 148 21.29 10.56 -3.95
CA PRO A 148 22.38 9.65 -4.29
C PRO A 148 23.01 10.01 -5.64
N ALA A 149 24.31 9.80 -5.78
CA ALA A 149 25.04 10.21 -6.98
C ALA A 149 24.73 9.33 -8.21
N GLU A 150 24.22 8.12 -7.97
CA GLU A 150 23.82 7.16 -8.99
C GLU A 150 22.30 7.02 -9.06
N GLY A 151 21.83 6.67 -10.26
CA GLY A 151 20.44 6.33 -10.50
C GLY A 151 20.18 4.89 -10.09
N PHE A 152 18.90 4.53 -9.94
CA PHE A 152 18.53 3.18 -9.55
C PHE A 152 18.79 2.16 -10.67
N GLU A 153 19.35 1.00 -10.33
CA GLU A 153 19.60 -0.12 -11.24
C GLU A 153 18.97 -1.44 -10.74
N ILE A 154 18.47 -2.25 -11.68
CA ILE A 154 18.08 -3.63 -11.41
C ILE A 154 19.02 -4.56 -12.19
N THR A 155 19.92 -5.22 -11.48
CA THR A 155 20.81 -6.22 -12.07
C THR A 155 20.08 -7.56 -12.25
N LEU A 156 19.93 -8.01 -13.48
CA LEU A 156 19.33 -9.30 -13.81
C LEU A 156 20.38 -10.39 -14.03
N ARG A 157 20.29 -11.48 -13.27
CA ARG A 157 21.03 -12.73 -13.53
C ARG A 157 20.08 -13.79 -14.07
N LEU A 158 19.90 -13.74 -15.39
CA LEU A 158 19.03 -14.64 -16.13
C LEU A 158 19.67 -16.02 -16.30
N ASP A 159 18.85 -17.08 -16.30
CA ASP A 159 19.28 -18.41 -16.73
C ASP A 159 19.84 -18.32 -18.17
N PRO A 160 21.07 -18.81 -18.44
CA PRO A 160 21.65 -18.79 -19.78
C PRO A 160 20.83 -19.54 -20.84
N ALA A 161 19.93 -20.44 -20.42
CA ALA A 161 19.03 -21.17 -21.31
C ALA A 161 17.71 -20.45 -21.59
N MET A 162 17.48 -19.27 -20.98
CA MET A 162 16.23 -18.53 -21.12
C MET A 162 15.95 -18.14 -22.56
N ASP A 163 14.69 -18.28 -22.97
CA ASP A 163 14.27 -17.83 -24.30
C ASP A 163 14.60 -16.33 -24.48
N PRO A 164 15.26 -15.93 -25.59
CA PRO A 164 15.64 -14.54 -25.80
C PRO A 164 14.48 -13.53 -25.76
N VAL A 165 13.27 -13.93 -26.14
CA VAL A 165 12.07 -13.08 -26.06
C VAL A 165 11.69 -12.82 -24.61
N PHE A 166 11.77 -13.85 -23.75
CA PHE A 166 11.51 -13.69 -22.32
C PHE A 166 12.61 -12.86 -21.67
N ALA A 167 13.87 -13.15 -22.00
CA ALA A 167 15.01 -12.39 -21.51
C ALA A 167 14.88 -10.88 -21.81
N GLN A 168 14.44 -10.51 -23.02
CA GLN A 168 14.18 -9.11 -23.34
C GLN A 168 13.03 -8.52 -22.51
N ALA A 169 11.94 -9.26 -22.29
CA ALA A 169 10.83 -8.78 -21.49
C ALA A 169 11.20 -8.54 -20.01
N PHE A 170 12.13 -9.34 -19.45
CA PHE A 170 12.74 -9.06 -18.14
C PHE A 170 13.55 -7.76 -18.15
N GLN A 171 14.37 -7.54 -19.17
CA GLN A 171 15.15 -6.30 -19.31
C GLN A 171 14.22 -5.08 -19.45
N ASP A 172 13.19 -5.18 -20.29
CA ASP A 172 12.22 -4.09 -20.48
C ASP A 172 11.47 -3.75 -19.17
N ALA A 173 11.15 -4.76 -18.34
CA ALA A 173 10.54 -4.54 -17.04
C ALA A 173 11.50 -3.89 -16.03
N ALA A 174 12.78 -4.31 -16.03
CA ALA A 174 13.82 -3.71 -15.20
C ALA A 174 14.04 -2.24 -15.57
N ASP A 175 14.14 -1.94 -16.87
CA ASP A 175 14.27 -0.58 -17.39
C ASP A 175 13.05 0.27 -17.00
N ARG A 176 11.84 -0.28 -17.09
CA ARG A 176 10.60 0.43 -16.72
C ARG A 176 10.55 0.77 -15.23
N TRP A 177 10.98 -0.13 -14.35
CA TRP A 177 11.07 0.18 -12.92
C TRP A 177 12.18 1.18 -12.60
N ALA A 178 13.31 1.14 -13.32
CA ALA A 178 14.41 2.11 -13.19
C ALA A 178 14.06 3.50 -13.76
N GLU A 179 13.06 3.61 -14.64
CA GLU A 179 12.49 4.90 -15.04
C GLU A 179 11.68 5.54 -13.90
N VAL A 180 10.99 4.70 -13.12
CA VAL A 180 10.08 5.13 -12.05
C VAL A 180 10.82 5.40 -10.74
N ILE A 181 11.77 4.53 -10.38
CA ILE A 181 12.64 4.68 -9.23
C ILE A 181 13.92 5.35 -9.74
N THR A 182 14.16 6.59 -9.39
CA THR A 182 15.20 7.41 -10.03
C THR A 182 16.44 7.61 -9.17
N ALA A 183 16.34 7.37 -7.87
CA ALA A 183 17.47 7.45 -6.95
C ALA A 183 17.92 6.06 -6.50
N GLY A 184 19.22 5.81 -6.62
CA GLY A 184 19.85 4.63 -6.05
C GLY A 184 19.62 4.50 -4.54
N VAL A 185 19.92 3.33 -4.02
CA VAL A 185 19.84 2.93 -2.62
C VAL A 185 21.19 2.35 -2.19
N PRO A 186 21.52 2.35 -0.88
CA PRO A 186 22.86 1.95 -0.46
C PRO A 186 23.25 0.53 -0.87
N ASP A 187 24.45 0.36 -1.44
CA ASP A 187 25.09 -0.93 -1.69
C ASP A 187 25.11 -1.86 -0.48
N VAL A 188 24.93 -3.16 -0.74
CA VAL A 188 24.95 -4.20 0.31
C VAL A 188 25.90 -5.32 -0.07
N ALA A 189 26.85 -5.63 0.82
CA ALA A 189 27.63 -6.86 0.69
C ALA A 189 26.74 -8.06 1.05
N ALA A 190 26.61 -9.02 0.13
CA ALA A 190 25.72 -10.16 0.28
C ALA A 190 26.42 -11.48 -0.07
N GLN A 191 26.06 -12.53 0.66
CA GLN A 191 26.47 -13.91 0.42
C GLN A 191 25.24 -14.80 0.35
N VAL A 192 24.90 -15.28 -0.84
CA VAL A 192 23.77 -16.16 -1.07
C VAL A 192 24.29 -17.54 -1.49
N PRO A 193 24.00 -18.62 -0.73
CA PRO A 193 24.41 -19.97 -1.12
C PRO A 193 23.63 -20.44 -2.35
N ALA A 194 24.27 -21.26 -3.18
CA ALA A 194 23.59 -21.92 -4.30
C ALA A 194 22.47 -22.83 -3.79
N GLY A 195 21.32 -22.80 -4.47
CA GLY A 195 20.17 -23.65 -4.16
C GLY A 195 19.44 -23.29 -2.87
N LEU A 196 19.59 -22.06 -2.35
CA LEU A 196 18.83 -21.55 -1.22
C LEU A 196 17.31 -21.67 -1.45
N VAL A 197 16.84 -21.33 -2.65
CA VAL A 197 15.45 -21.54 -3.10
C VAL A 197 15.33 -22.75 -4.04
N GLY A 198 16.26 -23.70 -3.93
CA GLY A 198 16.33 -24.93 -4.72
C GLY A 198 17.05 -24.81 -6.06
N TRP A 199 17.23 -23.60 -6.61
CA TRP A 199 17.81 -23.42 -7.95
C TRP A 199 18.74 -22.22 -8.13
N ASN A 200 18.62 -21.18 -7.30
CA ASN A 200 19.38 -19.95 -7.48
C ASN A 200 20.91 -20.22 -7.50
N PRO A 201 21.69 -19.53 -8.33
CA PRO A 201 23.15 -19.63 -8.27
C PRO A 201 23.68 -19.05 -6.96
N ALA A 202 24.90 -19.45 -6.58
CA ALA A 202 25.59 -18.78 -5.49
C ALA A 202 25.92 -17.32 -5.88
N PHE A 203 25.91 -16.42 -4.90
CA PHE A 203 26.36 -15.04 -5.04
C PHE A 203 27.28 -14.70 -3.85
N ASP A 204 28.40 -14.04 -4.14
CA ASP A 204 29.32 -13.50 -3.13
C ASP A 204 29.91 -12.20 -3.70
N GLY A 205 29.43 -11.07 -3.21
CA GLY A 205 29.75 -9.77 -3.79
C GLY A 205 28.99 -8.62 -3.16
N VAL A 206 29.02 -7.48 -3.84
CA VAL A 206 28.24 -6.30 -3.52
C VAL A 206 27.06 -6.24 -4.47
N VAL A 207 25.87 -6.09 -3.92
CA VAL A 207 24.66 -5.78 -4.66
C VAL A 207 24.50 -4.26 -4.65
N ASP A 208 24.63 -3.68 -5.84
CA ASP A 208 24.15 -2.34 -6.14
C ASP A 208 22.63 -2.43 -6.35
N ASP A 209 21.90 -1.53 -5.69
CA ASP A 209 20.45 -1.42 -5.70
C ASP A 209 19.66 -2.72 -5.50
N VAL A 210 19.33 -3.43 -6.59
CA VAL A 210 18.61 -4.72 -6.56
C VAL A 210 19.23 -5.70 -7.55
N LEU A 211 19.49 -6.92 -7.08
CA LEU A 211 19.83 -8.06 -7.92
C LEU A 211 18.70 -9.07 -7.96
N ILE A 212 18.29 -9.49 -9.15
CA ILE A 212 17.24 -10.49 -9.36
C ILE A 212 17.80 -11.70 -10.11
N ASP A 213 17.70 -12.87 -9.48
CA ASP A 213 17.87 -14.14 -10.19
C ASP A 213 16.57 -14.48 -10.91
N ALA A 214 16.64 -14.70 -12.23
CA ALA A 214 15.45 -15.05 -12.99
C ALA A 214 15.66 -16.27 -13.89
N ARG A 215 14.63 -17.12 -13.98
CA ARG A 215 14.61 -18.26 -14.91
C ARG A 215 13.21 -18.55 -15.44
N ASP A 216 13.14 -19.13 -16.61
CA ASP A 216 12.00 -19.89 -17.10
C ASP A 216 12.33 -21.39 -17.02
N THR A 217 11.36 -22.19 -16.59
CA THR A 217 11.50 -23.64 -16.54
C THR A 217 10.13 -24.26 -16.66
N ALA A 218 10.04 -25.51 -17.12
CA ALA A 218 8.80 -26.26 -17.00
C ALA A 218 8.44 -26.42 -15.51
N ILE A 219 7.20 -26.07 -15.14
CA ILE A 219 6.67 -26.23 -13.78
C ILE A 219 5.57 -27.29 -13.81
N ASP A 220 4.41 -26.97 -14.39
CA ASP A 220 3.24 -27.83 -14.43
C ASP A 220 2.41 -27.73 -15.72
N GLY A 221 2.84 -26.90 -16.68
CA GLY A 221 2.20 -26.71 -17.96
C GLY A 221 1.14 -25.60 -17.94
N PRO A 222 0.42 -25.38 -19.05
CA PRO A 222 -0.37 -24.16 -19.21
C PRO A 222 -1.52 -24.00 -18.19
N GLY A 223 -1.65 -22.80 -17.63
CA GLY A 223 -2.84 -22.29 -16.96
C GLY A 223 -2.98 -22.67 -15.48
N GLN A 224 -1.91 -23.17 -14.87
CA GLN A 224 -1.86 -23.51 -13.44
C GLN A 224 -0.97 -22.50 -12.69
N VAL A 225 0.27 -22.86 -12.35
CA VAL A 225 1.21 -21.97 -11.68
C VAL A 225 1.97 -21.16 -12.72
N LEU A 226 1.59 -19.88 -12.84
CA LEU A 226 2.26 -18.95 -13.74
C LEU A 226 3.74 -18.76 -13.37
N GLY A 227 4.03 -18.72 -12.07
CA GLY A 227 5.38 -18.60 -11.56
C GLY A 227 5.47 -18.39 -10.06
N GLN A 228 6.61 -17.88 -9.62
CA GLN A 228 6.87 -17.35 -8.29
C GLN A 228 7.82 -16.17 -8.40
N ALA A 229 7.57 -15.13 -7.62
CA ALA A 229 8.43 -13.95 -7.57
C ALA A 229 8.40 -13.31 -6.18
N GLY A 230 9.47 -12.59 -5.85
CA GLY A 230 9.51 -11.80 -4.63
C GLY A 230 10.90 -11.51 -4.13
N ALA A 231 10.93 -10.64 -3.12
CA ALA A 231 12.14 -10.33 -2.38
C ALA A 231 12.60 -11.54 -1.56
N LEU A 232 13.88 -11.89 -1.68
CA LEU A 232 14.54 -12.90 -0.87
C LEU A 232 15.24 -12.29 0.34
N LEU A 233 15.95 -11.17 0.13
CA LEU A 233 16.71 -10.46 1.15
C LEU A 233 16.41 -8.96 1.13
N VAL A 234 16.41 -8.35 2.32
CA VAL A 234 16.00 -6.96 2.54
C VAL A 234 17.00 -6.22 3.43
N ARG A 235 17.25 -4.95 3.13
CA ARG A 235 18.12 -4.05 3.90
C ARG A 235 17.53 -3.82 5.30
N SER A 236 18.39 -3.83 6.33
CA SER A 236 18.01 -3.40 7.68
C SER A 236 17.85 -1.87 7.71
N GLY A 237 16.62 -1.38 7.81
CA GLY A 237 16.28 0.06 7.67
C GLY A 237 14.82 0.23 7.24
N PRO A 238 14.46 1.21 6.37
CA PRO A 238 13.24 1.03 5.59
C PRO A 238 13.36 -0.31 4.87
N TRP A 239 12.34 -1.16 4.96
CA TRP A 239 12.32 -2.51 4.40
C TRP A 239 12.51 -2.39 2.88
N LEU A 240 13.74 -2.47 2.38
CA LEU A 240 14.05 -2.29 0.96
C LEU A 240 14.72 -3.56 0.45
N PRO A 241 14.06 -4.31 -0.44
CA PRO A 241 14.67 -5.45 -1.11
C PRO A 241 16.00 -5.09 -1.76
N TYR A 242 16.96 -6.00 -1.67
CA TYR A 242 18.21 -5.92 -2.43
C TYR A 242 18.47 -7.20 -3.23
N TYR A 243 17.88 -8.33 -2.85
CA TYR A 243 18.01 -9.57 -3.57
C TYR A 243 16.63 -10.16 -3.79
N GLY A 244 16.28 -10.46 -5.04
CA GLY A 244 15.01 -11.06 -5.42
C GLY A 244 15.17 -12.30 -6.28
N ILE A 245 14.07 -13.03 -6.44
CA ILE A 245 14.00 -14.10 -7.43
C ILE A 245 12.73 -13.97 -8.26
N MET A 246 12.79 -14.49 -9.49
CA MET A 246 11.64 -14.64 -10.38
C MET A 246 11.75 -15.97 -11.13
N GLN A 247 10.74 -16.81 -11.08
CA GLN A 247 10.69 -18.08 -11.81
C GLN A 247 9.33 -18.23 -12.45
N PHE A 248 9.28 -18.50 -13.75
CA PHE A 248 8.00 -18.70 -14.46
C PHE A 248 7.94 -20.04 -15.18
N ASP A 249 6.71 -20.53 -15.40
CA ASP A 249 6.50 -21.67 -16.29
C ASP A 249 6.71 -21.24 -17.75
N THR A 250 7.66 -21.88 -18.42
CA THR A 250 7.93 -21.66 -19.85
C THR A 250 6.65 -21.80 -20.70
N ALA A 251 5.76 -22.76 -20.37
CA ALA A 251 4.53 -22.99 -21.11
C ALA A 251 3.53 -21.84 -20.99
N ASP A 252 3.49 -21.16 -19.83
CA ASP A 252 2.64 -20.00 -19.62
C ASP A 252 3.24 -18.74 -20.23
N LEU A 253 4.57 -18.56 -20.16
CA LEU A 253 5.23 -17.45 -20.84
C LEU A 253 5.02 -17.49 -22.36
N GLU A 254 5.02 -18.67 -22.99
CA GLU A 254 4.70 -18.81 -24.42
C GLU A 254 3.27 -18.34 -24.75
N VAL A 255 2.29 -18.68 -23.91
CA VAL A 255 0.90 -18.26 -24.07
C VAL A 255 0.77 -16.75 -23.88
N LEU A 256 1.39 -16.20 -22.83
CA LEU A 256 1.38 -14.76 -22.54
C LEU A 256 2.06 -13.95 -23.64
N ALA A 257 3.18 -14.44 -24.18
CA ALA A 257 3.86 -13.82 -25.31
C ALA A 257 2.95 -13.80 -26.55
N GLY A 258 2.26 -14.91 -26.84
CA GLY A 258 1.29 -15.00 -27.93
C GLY A 258 0.07 -14.07 -27.76
N GLN A 259 -0.25 -13.70 -26.52
CA GLN A 259 -1.35 -12.79 -26.18
C GLN A 259 -0.90 -11.32 -26.04
N GLY A 260 0.40 -11.04 -26.12
CA GLY A 260 0.96 -9.70 -25.90
C GLY A 260 0.91 -9.24 -24.44
N ARG A 261 0.90 -10.18 -23.49
CA ARG A 261 0.74 -9.92 -22.04
C ARG A 261 1.96 -10.25 -21.19
N LEU A 262 3.02 -10.74 -21.84
CA LEU A 262 4.27 -11.13 -21.19
C LEU A 262 4.89 -9.99 -20.39
N HIS A 263 4.94 -8.79 -20.99
CA HIS A 263 5.56 -7.62 -20.36
C HIS A 263 4.82 -7.20 -19.09
N ASP A 264 3.49 -7.08 -19.14
CA ASP A 264 2.66 -6.69 -17.98
C ASP A 264 2.86 -7.63 -16.79
N VAL A 265 2.90 -8.94 -17.04
CA VAL A 265 3.11 -9.95 -16.00
C VAL A 265 4.51 -9.84 -15.39
N ILE A 266 5.56 -9.76 -16.21
CA ILE A 266 6.92 -9.66 -15.70
C ILE A 266 7.11 -8.35 -14.92
N LEU A 267 6.54 -7.24 -15.41
CA LEU A 267 6.56 -5.95 -14.74
C LEU A 267 5.87 -6.01 -13.38
N HIS A 268 4.68 -6.61 -13.32
CA HIS A 268 3.93 -6.85 -12.08
C HIS A 268 4.76 -7.62 -11.05
N GLU A 269 5.30 -8.78 -11.45
CA GLU A 269 6.06 -9.64 -10.55
C GLU A 269 7.36 -9.00 -10.08
N MET A 270 8.00 -8.20 -10.93
CA MET A 270 9.15 -7.41 -10.53
C MET A 270 8.77 -6.33 -9.50
N GLY A 271 7.54 -5.80 -9.56
CA GLY A 271 6.98 -4.94 -8.52
C GLY A 271 6.94 -5.62 -7.15
N HIS A 272 6.59 -6.91 -7.09
CA HIS A 272 6.66 -7.69 -5.85
C HIS A 272 8.09 -7.89 -5.35
N VAL A 273 9.05 -8.09 -6.25
CA VAL A 273 10.47 -8.12 -5.90
C VAL A 273 10.93 -6.80 -5.28
N LEU A 274 10.44 -5.67 -5.79
CA LEU A 274 10.74 -4.33 -5.27
C LEU A 274 10.03 -4.04 -3.94
N GLY A 275 9.11 -4.90 -3.51
CA GLY A 275 8.48 -4.85 -2.20
C GLY A 275 7.05 -4.33 -2.21
N LEU A 276 6.38 -4.29 -3.36
CA LEU A 276 4.94 -4.09 -3.42
C LEU A 276 4.21 -5.35 -2.98
N GLY A 277 3.07 -5.22 -2.32
CA GLY A 277 2.24 -6.34 -1.88
C GLY A 277 2.56 -6.87 -0.48
N PRO A 278 3.05 -8.11 -0.31
CA PRO A 278 3.14 -8.78 1.00
C PRO A 278 3.89 -8.00 2.07
N SER A 279 4.87 -7.18 1.66
CA SER A 279 5.65 -6.33 2.56
C SER A 279 4.80 -5.36 3.36
N TRP A 280 3.65 -4.94 2.83
CA TRP A 280 2.80 -3.95 3.46
C TRP A 280 2.31 -4.44 4.82
N LEU A 281 1.96 -5.73 4.92
CA LEU A 281 1.58 -6.32 6.20
C LEU A 281 2.75 -6.30 7.20
N LEU A 282 3.94 -6.68 6.75
CA LEU A 282 5.15 -6.77 7.57
C LEU A 282 5.63 -5.39 8.07
N THR A 283 5.40 -4.36 7.28
CA THR A 283 5.77 -2.97 7.57
C THR A 283 4.67 -2.19 8.29
N GLY A 284 3.55 -2.82 8.66
CA GLY A 284 2.44 -2.16 9.35
C GLY A 284 1.63 -1.20 8.48
N ARG A 285 1.71 -1.36 7.15
CA ARG A 285 0.97 -0.57 6.16
C ARG A 285 -0.44 -1.09 5.85
N VAL A 286 -0.90 -2.11 6.58
CA VAL A 286 -2.23 -2.71 6.40
C VAL A 286 -3.08 -2.46 7.64
N VAL A 287 -4.29 -1.93 7.43
CA VAL A 287 -5.35 -1.90 8.44
C VAL A 287 -6.44 -2.90 8.11
N ASP A 288 -7.09 -3.39 9.15
CA ASP A 288 -8.18 -4.37 9.08
C ASP A 288 -7.88 -5.65 8.27
N PRO A 289 -6.72 -6.30 8.49
CA PRO A 289 -6.21 -7.38 7.62
C PRO A 289 -7.09 -8.64 7.58
N LEU A 290 -8.06 -8.78 8.49
CA LEU A 290 -8.88 -9.99 8.62
C LEU A 290 -10.30 -9.85 8.05
N THR A 291 -10.72 -8.63 7.68
CA THR A 291 -12.09 -8.38 7.21
C THR A 291 -12.15 -7.55 5.94
N ASP A 292 -11.74 -6.28 5.99
CA ASP A 292 -11.69 -5.39 4.82
C ASP A 292 -10.30 -4.74 4.74
N PRO A 293 -9.28 -5.48 4.29
CA PRO A 293 -7.91 -5.03 4.32
C PRO A 293 -7.71 -3.77 3.47
N ARG A 294 -6.98 -2.81 4.04
CA ARG A 294 -6.68 -1.54 3.38
C ARG A 294 -5.26 -1.10 3.63
N TYR A 295 -4.64 -0.56 2.59
CA TYR A 295 -3.34 0.06 2.65
C TYR A 295 -3.44 1.49 3.19
N ASN A 296 -2.62 1.82 4.19
CA ASN A 296 -2.66 3.10 4.91
C ASN A 296 -1.39 3.97 4.74
N GLY A 297 -0.53 3.65 3.77
CA GLY A 297 0.65 4.44 3.47
C GLY A 297 0.27 5.88 3.07
N PRO A 298 0.88 6.92 3.67
CA PRO A 298 0.47 8.29 3.45
C PRO A 298 0.42 8.72 1.98
N ALA A 299 1.48 8.46 1.21
CA ALA A 299 1.59 8.89 -0.17
C ALA A 299 0.61 8.11 -1.06
N GLY A 300 0.52 6.79 -0.92
CA GLY A 300 -0.44 5.98 -1.67
C GLY A 300 -1.89 6.37 -1.38
N VAL A 301 -2.24 6.65 -0.12
CA VAL A 301 -3.58 7.13 0.24
C VAL A 301 -3.89 8.49 -0.39
N ALA A 302 -2.94 9.43 -0.40
CA ALA A 302 -3.13 10.72 -1.04
C ALA A 302 -3.30 10.58 -2.57
N ALA A 303 -2.47 9.76 -3.22
CA ALA A 303 -2.58 9.46 -4.65
C ALA A 303 -3.92 8.81 -5.01
N TYR A 304 -4.41 7.86 -4.20
CA TYR A 304 -5.73 7.26 -4.40
C TYR A 304 -6.86 8.29 -4.30
N GLN A 305 -6.77 9.25 -3.39
CA GLN A 305 -7.75 10.33 -3.25
C GLN A 305 -7.72 11.30 -4.44
N GLU A 306 -6.54 11.60 -4.99
CA GLU A 306 -6.41 12.38 -6.23
C GLU A 306 -7.07 11.68 -7.43
N LEU A 307 -7.08 10.33 -7.46
CA LEU A 307 -7.79 9.54 -8.47
C LEU A 307 -9.32 9.52 -8.26
N GLY A 308 -9.84 10.14 -7.20
CA GLY A 308 -11.27 10.17 -6.85
C GLY A 308 -11.68 9.13 -5.81
N GLY A 309 -10.71 8.42 -5.23
CA GLY A 309 -10.92 7.50 -4.12
C GLY A 309 -11.27 8.18 -2.79
N SER A 310 -11.63 7.38 -1.78
CA SER A 310 -11.87 7.89 -0.43
C SER A 310 -11.36 6.93 0.65
N GLY A 311 -10.84 7.50 1.74
CA GLY A 311 -10.28 6.73 2.85
C GLY A 311 -8.98 6.01 2.48
N ASN A 312 -8.68 4.92 3.19
CA ASN A 312 -7.53 4.06 2.91
C ASN A 312 -7.76 3.19 1.67
N VAL A 313 -6.68 2.86 0.97
CA VAL A 313 -6.69 2.19 -0.33
C VAL A 313 -7.16 0.73 -0.17
N PRO A 314 -8.20 0.28 -0.87
CA PRO A 314 -8.67 -1.11 -0.80
C PRO A 314 -7.61 -2.12 -1.26
N LEU A 315 -7.27 -3.08 -0.40
CA LEU A 315 -6.48 -4.25 -0.77
C LEU A 315 -7.40 -5.40 -1.15
N GLU A 316 -6.87 -6.32 -1.96
CA GLU A 316 -7.61 -7.52 -2.34
C GLU A 316 -8.00 -8.33 -1.10
N ASN A 317 -9.26 -8.77 -1.08
CA ASN A 317 -9.90 -9.47 0.02
C ASN A 317 -10.61 -10.75 -0.41
N ASP A 318 -10.49 -11.12 -1.68
CA ASP A 318 -10.93 -12.38 -2.26
C ASP A 318 -9.73 -13.16 -2.87
N GLY A 319 -9.89 -14.47 -3.05
CA GLY A 319 -8.85 -15.36 -3.57
C GLY A 319 -7.97 -16.03 -2.52
N GLU A 320 -6.79 -16.49 -2.92
CA GLU A 320 -5.87 -17.26 -2.08
C GLU A 320 -4.93 -16.36 -1.27
N LEU A 321 -4.15 -16.94 -0.34
CA LEU A 321 -3.21 -16.20 0.50
C LEU A 321 -2.13 -15.44 -0.29
N GLY A 322 -1.80 -15.88 -1.51
CA GLY A 322 -0.91 -15.16 -2.42
C GLY A 322 -1.55 -13.92 -3.05
N THR A 323 -2.89 -13.86 -3.08
CA THR A 323 -3.64 -12.76 -3.71
C THR A 323 -4.10 -11.74 -2.67
N VAL A 324 -4.72 -12.21 -1.58
CA VAL A 324 -5.29 -11.39 -0.50
C VAL A 324 -4.16 -10.64 0.24
N LEU A 325 -4.40 -9.38 0.60
CA LEU A 325 -3.41 -8.45 1.22
C LEU A 325 -2.23 -8.01 0.35
N SER A 326 -1.99 -8.69 -0.76
CA SER A 326 -0.78 -8.51 -1.57
C SER A 326 -1.00 -7.70 -2.83
N HIS A 327 -2.25 -7.41 -3.17
CA HIS A 327 -2.62 -6.69 -4.39
C HIS A 327 -3.61 -5.57 -4.09
N TRP A 328 -3.72 -4.63 -5.02
CA TRP A 328 -4.87 -3.75 -5.06
C TRP A 328 -6.13 -4.55 -5.38
N ARG A 329 -7.26 -4.10 -4.82
CA ARG A 329 -8.55 -4.78 -5.01
C ARG A 329 -9.02 -4.68 -6.45
N GLU A 330 -9.13 -5.80 -7.15
CA GLU A 330 -9.50 -5.86 -8.57
C GLU A 330 -10.85 -5.17 -8.83
N SER A 331 -11.84 -5.41 -7.96
CA SER A 331 -13.18 -4.80 -8.09
C SER A 331 -13.21 -3.27 -7.96
N VAL A 332 -12.11 -2.65 -7.51
CA VAL A 332 -11.95 -1.20 -7.39
C VAL A 332 -11.02 -0.65 -8.48
N PHE A 333 -9.96 -1.38 -8.82
CA PHE A 333 -8.86 -0.86 -9.63
C PHE A 333 -8.83 -1.40 -11.08
N GLY A 334 -9.45 -2.54 -11.37
CA GLY A 334 -9.51 -3.11 -12.72
C GLY A 334 -8.12 -3.26 -13.34
N ASP A 335 -7.89 -2.66 -14.51
CA ASP A 335 -6.64 -2.76 -15.29
C ASP A 335 -5.44 -1.98 -14.68
N GLU A 336 -5.31 -1.90 -13.35
CA GLU A 336 -4.10 -1.37 -12.69
C GLU A 336 -3.05 -2.47 -12.55
N LEU A 337 -1.77 -2.13 -12.76
CA LEU A 337 -0.66 -3.11 -12.80
C LEU A 337 -0.65 -4.08 -11.63
N MET A 338 -0.81 -3.63 -10.39
CA MET A 338 -0.64 -4.43 -9.17
C MET A 338 -1.96 -5.00 -8.63
N THR A 339 -2.98 -5.17 -9.46
CA THR A 339 -4.10 -6.04 -9.12
C THR A 339 -3.73 -7.51 -9.34
N GLY A 340 -4.32 -8.41 -8.56
CA GLY A 340 -3.99 -9.84 -8.62
C GLY A 340 -4.57 -10.59 -9.83
N TYR A 341 -5.13 -9.87 -10.80
CA TYR A 341 -5.80 -10.45 -11.95
C TYR A 341 -5.40 -9.76 -13.24
N LEU A 342 -5.21 -10.58 -14.25
CA LEU A 342 -4.90 -10.17 -15.59
C LEU A 342 -6.19 -9.87 -16.35
N GLY A 343 -6.45 -8.58 -16.56
CA GLY A 343 -7.52 -8.08 -17.42
C GLY A 343 -7.28 -8.32 -18.92
N PHE A 344 -8.24 -7.89 -19.74
CA PHE A 344 -8.17 -7.98 -21.20
C PHE A 344 -7.46 -6.79 -21.85
N SER A 345 -7.27 -5.70 -21.11
CA SER A 345 -6.50 -4.54 -21.54
C SER A 345 -5.07 -4.65 -21.02
N PRO A 346 -4.10 -3.94 -21.64
CA PRO A 346 -2.83 -3.68 -20.99
C PRO A 346 -3.05 -3.01 -19.64
N THR A 347 -2.26 -3.41 -18.65
CA THR A 347 -2.34 -2.82 -17.31
C THR A 347 -1.58 -1.50 -17.25
N ALA A 348 -2.02 -0.57 -16.40
CA ALA A 348 -1.35 0.71 -16.18
C ALA A 348 -0.58 0.74 -14.85
N LEU A 349 0.70 1.13 -14.87
CA LEU A 349 1.45 1.45 -13.67
C LEU A 349 0.99 2.81 -13.13
N SER A 350 0.02 2.80 -12.22
CA SER A 350 -0.64 4.04 -11.80
C SER A 350 0.21 4.87 -10.84
N ARG A 351 -0.14 6.16 -10.73
CA ARG A 351 0.42 7.08 -9.73
C ARG A 351 0.24 6.57 -8.30
N LEU A 352 -0.79 5.76 -8.02
CA LEU A 352 -0.99 5.08 -6.73
C LEU A 352 0.14 4.09 -6.45
N THR A 353 0.44 3.20 -7.41
CA THR A 353 1.51 2.21 -7.26
C THR A 353 2.88 2.88 -7.10
N VAL A 354 3.16 3.92 -7.88
CA VAL A 354 4.41 4.70 -7.73
C VAL A 354 4.48 5.38 -6.35
N ALA A 355 3.38 5.95 -5.86
CA ALA A 355 3.36 6.55 -4.52
C ALA A 355 3.52 5.52 -3.39
N ALA A 356 3.09 4.26 -3.59
CA ALA A 356 3.33 3.19 -2.63
C ALA A 356 4.81 2.81 -2.53
N LEU A 357 5.60 2.96 -3.61
CA LEU A 357 7.06 2.81 -3.56
C LEU A 357 7.73 3.95 -2.76
N ALA A 358 7.23 5.18 -2.88
CA ALA A 358 7.70 6.29 -2.04
C ALA A 358 7.43 6.03 -0.55
N ASP A 359 6.25 5.50 -0.24
CA ASP A 359 5.95 5.05 1.12
C ASP A 359 6.90 3.93 1.57
N GLN A 360 7.47 3.12 0.68
CA GLN A 360 8.47 2.10 1.05
C GLN A 360 9.86 2.70 1.35
N GLY A 361 10.15 3.90 0.82
CA GLY A 361 11.42 4.60 0.96
C GLY A 361 12.19 4.83 -0.35
N TYR A 362 11.66 4.37 -1.49
CA TYR A 362 12.26 4.65 -2.79
C TYR A 362 12.14 6.12 -3.18
N GLY A 363 13.14 6.61 -3.92
CA GLY A 363 13.08 7.92 -4.55
C GLY A 363 12.47 7.73 -5.92
N VAL A 364 11.23 8.19 -6.08
CA VAL A 364 10.43 7.92 -7.28
C VAL A 364 10.07 9.22 -7.99
N ASP A 365 9.81 9.10 -9.29
CA ASP A 365 9.15 10.14 -10.08
C ASP A 365 7.67 9.77 -10.31
N LEU A 366 6.75 10.49 -9.65
CA LEU A 366 5.31 10.30 -9.85
C LEU A 366 4.86 10.69 -11.27
N GLY A 367 5.66 11.44 -12.01
CA GLY A 367 5.43 11.80 -13.41
C GLY A 367 5.69 10.65 -14.38
N ALA A 368 6.49 9.65 -13.98
CA ALA A 368 6.77 8.46 -14.78
C ALA A 368 5.60 7.44 -14.78
N ALA A 369 4.57 7.66 -13.95
CA ALA A 369 3.38 6.81 -13.91
C ALA A 369 2.58 6.87 -15.23
N ASP A 370 1.94 5.76 -15.58
CA ASP A 370 1.05 5.70 -16.72
C ASP A 370 -0.25 6.49 -16.45
N PRO A 371 -0.88 7.06 -17.49
CA PRO A 371 -2.22 7.61 -17.38
C PRO A 371 -3.21 6.54 -16.90
N TYR A 372 -3.83 6.80 -15.75
CA TYR A 372 -4.78 5.87 -15.13
C TYR A 372 -5.92 6.63 -14.46
N VAL A 373 -7.12 6.04 -14.47
CA VAL A 373 -8.32 6.55 -13.80
C VAL A 373 -9.03 5.40 -13.11
N LEU A 374 -9.66 5.66 -11.96
CA LEU A 374 -10.46 4.64 -11.29
C LEU A 374 -11.62 4.19 -12.18
N PRO A 375 -11.89 2.87 -12.29
CA PRO A 375 -13.11 2.34 -12.87
C PRO A 375 -14.36 3.06 -12.34
N GLY A 376 -15.12 3.68 -13.25
CA GLY A 376 -16.34 4.43 -12.91
C GLY A 376 -16.15 5.92 -12.62
N ALA A 377 -14.92 6.44 -12.57
CA ALA A 377 -14.64 7.89 -12.61
C ALA A 377 -14.85 8.47 -14.03
N ALA A 378 -14.65 7.65 -15.07
CA ALA A 378 -15.10 7.93 -16.43
C ALA A 378 -16.60 7.59 -16.59
N LEU A 379 -17.37 8.46 -17.24
CA LEU A 379 -18.79 8.24 -17.59
C LEU A 379 -18.99 6.84 -18.20
N ARG A 380 -19.76 6.01 -17.48
CA ARG A 380 -19.97 4.58 -17.71
C ARG A 380 -20.36 4.24 -19.16
N SER A 381 -19.61 3.34 -19.80
CA SER A 381 -20.23 2.32 -20.66
C SER A 381 -20.46 1.07 -19.80
N THR A 382 -21.71 0.63 -19.71
CA THR A 382 -22.12 -0.59 -19.01
C THR A 382 -21.61 -1.82 -19.76
N GLY A 383 -20.43 -2.30 -19.40
CA GLY A 383 -19.94 -3.65 -19.72
C GLY A 383 -19.86 -4.46 -18.42
N GLU A 384 -20.42 -5.66 -18.43
CA GLU A 384 -20.18 -6.67 -17.40
C GLU A 384 -18.66 -6.96 -17.34
N PRO A 385 -18.01 -7.05 -16.16
CA PRO A 385 -16.60 -7.37 -16.11
C PRO A 385 -16.38 -8.73 -16.77
N ALA A 386 -15.57 -8.74 -17.82
CA ALA A 386 -15.16 -9.96 -18.48
C ALA A 386 -14.30 -10.80 -17.50
N PRO A 387 -14.28 -12.13 -17.62
CA PRO A 387 -13.54 -12.99 -16.68
C PRO A 387 -12.04 -12.68 -16.72
N SER A 388 -11.48 -12.17 -15.61
CA SER A 388 -10.05 -11.91 -15.45
C SER A 388 -9.31 -13.19 -15.02
N LEU A 389 -8.05 -13.33 -15.42
CA LEU A 389 -7.24 -14.51 -15.08
C LEU A 389 -6.41 -14.21 -13.82
N PRO A 390 -6.60 -14.91 -12.69
CA PRO A 390 -5.76 -14.72 -11.51
C PRO A 390 -4.26 -14.94 -11.84
N LEU A 391 -3.41 -14.02 -11.36
CA LEU A 391 -1.97 -14.25 -11.25
C LEU A 391 -1.74 -15.25 -10.12
N HIS A 392 -1.63 -16.53 -10.46
CA HIS A 392 -1.23 -17.58 -9.52
C HIS A 392 0.29 -17.58 -9.37
N THR A 393 0.81 -16.48 -8.82
CA THR A 393 2.22 -16.37 -8.48
C THR A 393 2.41 -16.60 -6.99
N GLU A 394 3.27 -17.55 -6.62
CA GLU A 394 3.63 -17.70 -5.21
C GLU A 394 4.59 -16.57 -4.80
N LEU A 395 4.15 -15.76 -3.85
CA LEU A 395 4.95 -14.66 -3.31
C LEU A 395 5.87 -15.17 -2.20
N LEU A 396 7.16 -14.94 -2.38
CA LEU A 396 8.15 -15.31 -1.38
C LEU A 396 8.25 -14.24 -0.29
N ALA A 397 8.15 -14.68 0.96
CA ALA A 397 8.42 -13.82 2.11
C ALA A 397 9.94 -13.70 2.28
N PRO A 398 10.49 -12.47 2.37
CA PRO A 398 11.92 -12.30 2.53
C PRO A 398 12.38 -12.73 3.92
N VAL A 399 13.66 -13.10 3.98
CA VAL A 399 14.36 -13.38 5.23
C VAL A 399 15.11 -12.10 5.63
N PRO A 400 14.84 -11.51 6.80
CA PRO A 400 15.63 -10.39 7.31
C PRO A 400 17.07 -10.80 7.55
N ASP A 401 18.03 -9.91 7.28
CA ASP A 401 19.42 -10.10 7.68
C ASP A 401 19.52 -10.25 9.22
N VAL A 402 20.37 -11.18 9.67
CA VAL A 402 20.61 -11.50 11.10
C VAL A 402 21.72 -10.67 11.70
#